data_AF-A0A942PLJ1-F1
#
_entry.id   AF-A0A942PLJ1-F1
#
_cell.length_a   1.000
_cell.length_b   1.000
_cell.length_c   1.000
_cell.angle_alpha   90.00
_cell.angle_beta   90.00
_cell.angle_gamma   90.00
#
_symmetry.space_group_name_H-M   'P 1'
#
loop_
_entity.id
_entity.type
_entity.pdbx_description
1 polymer ?
#
loop_
_entity_poly.entity_id
_entity_poly.type
_entity_poly.pdbx_seq_one_letter_code
_entity_poly.pdbx_strand_id
1 'polypeptide(L)'
;APGLIKPEHRTETVSQVDVLPTIAGLLQQPHSNTTLGRDLLRKTNGGDFAFIIHHDEGKIGMVNNDFYYILNMNLKKDTIVPVRFNSPALSPADYEEKKTAYATQTIALYETARWMLLNNQKQKVSGRHGP
;
A
#
# COMPACT_ATOMS: atom_id res chain seq x y z
N ALA A 1 -0.27 -20.99 11.91
CA ALA A 1 -0.78 -20.78 13.27
C ALA A 1 -2.12 -21.52 13.45
N PRO A 2 -2.11 -22.82 13.78
CA PRO A 2 -3.34 -23.58 13.98
C PRO A 2 -4.17 -22.98 15.13
N GLY A 3 -5.44 -22.64 14.88
CA GLY A 3 -6.37 -22.10 15.88
C GLY A 3 -6.32 -20.58 16.14
N LEU A 4 -5.33 -19.84 15.61
CA LEU A 4 -5.21 -18.39 15.82
C LEU A 4 -5.90 -17.53 14.76
N ILE A 5 -6.11 -18.09 13.57
CA ILE A 5 -6.80 -17.46 12.44
C ILE A 5 -7.84 -18.42 11.88
N LYS A 6 -9.02 -17.90 11.57
CA LYS A 6 -10.08 -18.66 10.90
C LYS A 6 -9.76 -18.75 9.41
N PRO A 7 -10.02 -19.88 8.75
CA PRO A 7 -10.03 -19.94 7.30
C PRO A 7 -11.00 -18.89 6.75
N GLU A 8 -10.54 -18.03 5.85
CA GLU A 8 -11.31 -16.93 5.29
C GLU A 8 -10.86 -16.65 3.86
N HIS A 9 -11.80 -16.28 2.99
CA HIS A 9 -11.52 -15.74 1.67
C HIS A 9 -11.64 -14.21 1.73
N ARG A 10 -10.53 -13.51 1.48
CA ARG A 10 -10.40 -12.05 1.60
C ARG A 10 -10.22 -11.46 0.20
N THR A 11 -10.95 -10.38 -0.10
CA THR A 11 -11.07 -9.82 -1.46
C THR A 11 -10.65 -8.37 -1.56
N GLU A 12 -10.29 -7.78 -0.43
CA GLU A 12 -9.75 -6.43 -0.37
C GLU A 12 -8.40 -6.34 -1.07
N THR A 13 -8.10 -5.14 -1.55
CA THR A 13 -6.82 -4.81 -2.18
C THR A 13 -5.70 -4.82 -1.14
N VAL A 14 -4.64 -5.53 -1.46
CA VAL A 14 -3.43 -5.69 -0.63
C VAL A 14 -2.18 -5.54 -1.49
N SER A 15 -1.04 -5.31 -0.86
CA SER A 15 0.25 -5.21 -1.53
C SER A 15 1.24 -6.27 -1.06
N GLN A 16 2.24 -6.59 -1.88
CA GLN A 16 3.30 -7.54 -1.52
C GLN A 16 4.06 -7.10 -0.26
N VAL A 17 4.19 -5.80 -0.03
CA VAL A 17 4.87 -5.27 1.17
C VAL A 17 4.11 -5.58 2.46
N ASP A 18 2.84 -5.97 2.39
CA ASP A 18 2.02 -6.32 3.55
C ASP A 18 2.33 -7.72 4.09
N VAL A 19 3.02 -8.57 3.31
CA VAL A 19 3.30 -9.97 3.69
C VAL A 19 4.12 -10.04 4.98
N LEU A 20 5.22 -9.29 5.07
CA LEU A 20 6.12 -9.34 6.22
C LEU A 20 5.45 -8.87 7.53
N PRO A 21 4.84 -7.67 7.59
CA PRO A 21 4.15 -7.23 8.81
C PRO A 21 2.99 -8.16 9.20
N THR A 22 2.29 -8.75 8.23
CA THR A 22 1.23 -9.73 8.50
C THR A 22 1.79 -11.02 9.14
N ILE A 23 2.90 -11.55 8.62
CA ILE A 23 3.57 -12.72 9.22
C ILE A 23 4.09 -12.39 10.64
N ALA A 24 4.68 -11.22 10.83
CA ALA A 24 5.17 -10.80 12.14
C ALA A 24 4.03 -10.67 13.17
N GLY A 25 2.86 -10.17 12.74
CA GLY A 25 1.63 -10.15 13.53
C GLY A 25 1.13 -11.55 13.89
N LEU A 26 1.15 -12.50 12.94
CA LEU A 26 0.79 -13.90 13.18
C LEU A 26 1.66 -14.60 14.22
N LEU A 27 2.95 -14.28 14.24
CA LEU A 27 3.90 -14.85 15.20
C LEU A 27 3.80 -14.22 16.60
N GLN A 28 2.91 -13.23 16.79
CA GLN A 28 2.78 -12.44 18.02
C GLN A 28 4.12 -11.85 18.48
N GLN A 29 5.04 -11.60 17.56
CA GLN A 29 6.34 -11.04 17.87
C GLN A 29 6.22 -9.50 17.89
N PRO A 30 6.56 -8.84 19.01
CA PRO A 30 6.70 -7.39 19.03
C PRO A 30 7.73 -6.98 17.96
N HIS A 31 7.32 -6.11 17.05
CA HIS A 31 8.19 -5.61 15.99
C HIS A 31 7.92 -4.13 15.75
N SER A 32 8.98 -3.40 15.41
CA SER A 32 8.84 -2.08 14.81
C SER A 32 8.72 -2.25 13.31
N ASN A 33 7.56 -1.95 12.75
CA ASN A 33 7.38 -1.98 11.30
C ASN A 33 7.97 -0.69 10.70
N THR A 34 9.18 -0.80 10.17
CA THR A 34 9.84 0.29 9.44
C THR A 34 9.62 0.19 7.93
N THR A 35 8.61 -0.55 7.48
CA THR A 35 8.23 -0.68 6.06
C THR A 35 6.94 0.08 5.78
N LEU A 36 6.56 0.18 4.50
CA LEU A 36 5.28 0.78 4.09
C LEU A 36 4.09 -0.17 4.23
N GLY A 37 4.34 -1.48 4.38
CA GLY A 37 3.27 -2.47 4.44
C GLY A 37 2.52 -2.43 5.76
N ARG A 38 1.31 -2.99 5.77
CA ARG A 38 0.45 -3.10 6.96
C ARG A 38 0.19 -4.57 7.32
N ASP A 39 -0.09 -4.80 8.60
CA ASP A 39 -0.57 -6.11 9.07
C ASP A 39 -2.05 -6.27 8.69
N LEU A 40 -2.34 -7.16 7.75
CA LEU A 40 -3.68 -7.39 7.22
C LEU A 40 -4.64 -8.07 8.20
N LEU A 41 -4.12 -8.67 9.27
CA LEU A 41 -4.96 -9.31 10.30
C LEU A 41 -5.39 -8.33 11.39
N ARG A 42 -4.88 -7.09 11.36
CA ARG A 42 -5.28 -6.03 12.27
C ARG A 42 -6.14 -5.01 11.53
N LYS A 43 -7.14 -4.48 12.23
CA LYS A 43 -7.96 -3.40 11.71
C LYS A 43 -7.11 -2.13 11.59
N THR A 44 -6.92 -1.63 10.37
CA THR A 44 -6.30 -0.33 10.11
C THR A 44 -7.38 0.71 9.82
N ASN A 45 -7.16 1.96 10.24
CA ASN A 45 -8.06 3.07 9.92
C ASN A 45 -7.86 3.61 8.49
N GLY A 46 -6.73 3.28 7.85
CA GLY A 46 -6.50 3.53 6.43
C GLY A 46 -7.12 2.40 5.61
N GLY A 47 -8.01 2.74 4.69
CA GLY A 47 -8.74 1.80 3.83
C GLY A 47 -7.82 0.92 2.97
N ASP A 48 -8.41 0.08 2.12
CA ASP A 48 -7.65 -0.91 1.36
C ASP A 48 -7.03 -0.35 0.09
N PHE A 49 -5.71 -0.43 -0.01
CA PHE A 49 -4.98 0.05 -1.17
C PHE A 49 -3.64 -0.66 -1.40
N ALA A 50 -3.15 -0.55 -2.63
CA ALA A 50 -1.78 -0.87 -3.00
C ALA A 50 -1.18 0.29 -3.81
N PHE A 51 0.09 0.61 -3.53
CA PHE A 51 0.86 1.59 -4.27
C PHE A 51 1.66 0.90 -5.39
N ILE A 52 1.66 1.48 -6.59
CA ILE A 52 2.28 0.94 -7.80
C ILE A 52 3.24 1.98 -8.39
N ILE A 53 4.43 1.54 -8.77
CA ILE A 53 5.41 2.33 -9.53
C ILE A 53 5.73 1.60 -10.83
N HIS A 54 5.54 2.26 -11.96
CA HIS A 54 6.02 1.82 -13.27
C HIS A 54 7.18 2.74 -13.67
N HIS A 55 8.40 2.34 -13.30
CA HIS A 55 9.61 3.15 -13.48
C HIS A 55 9.85 3.54 -14.94
N ASP A 56 9.76 2.58 -15.86
CA ASP A 56 10.07 2.78 -17.28
C ASP A 56 9.10 3.77 -17.96
N GLU A 57 7.85 3.80 -17.50
CA GLU A 57 6.80 4.68 -18.06
C GLU A 57 6.68 6.02 -17.33
N GLY A 58 7.45 6.22 -16.26
CA GLY A 58 7.35 7.39 -15.38
C GLY A 58 5.97 7.53 -14.72
N LYS A 59 5.31 6.41 -14.41
CA LYS A 59 3.99 6.41 -13.79
C LYS A 59 4.05 5.94 -12.34
N ILE A 60 3.27 6.60 -11.49
CA ILE A 60 2.95 6.15 -10.14
C ILE A 60 1.44 6.05 -10.00
N GLY A 61 0.97 5.22 -9.09
CA GLY A 61 -0.47 5.08 -8.89
C GLY A 61 -0.84 4.38 -7.60
N MET A 62 -2.11 4.49 -7.26
CA MET A 62 -2.70 3.83 -6.11
C MET A 62 -3.99 3.14 -6.57
N VAL A 63 -4.10 1.85 -6.27
CA VAL A 63 -5.29 1.05 -6.52
C VAL A 63 -5.96 0.71 -5.20
N ASN A 64 -7.29 0.84 -5.13
CA ASN A 64 -8.10 0.39 -4.01
C ASN A 64 -9.10 -0.68 -4.47
N ASN A 65 -10.15 -0.95 -3.69
CA ASN A 65 -11.13 -1.98 -4.02
C ASN A 65 -11.93 -1.70 -5.31
N ASP A 66 -12.07 -0.41 -5.67
CA ASP A 66 -12.98 0.06 -6.72
C ASP A 66 -12.26 0.71 -7.91
N PHE A 67 -11.16 1.42 -7.66
CA PHE A 67 -10.52 2.33 -8.61
C PHE A 67 -9.00 2.24 -8.60
N TYR A 68 -8.40 2.51 -9.76
CA TYR A 68 -6.97 2.70 -9.93
C TYR A 68 -6.71 4.13 -10.40
N TYR A 69 -6.03 4.90 -9.57
CA TYR A 69 -5.49 6.21 -9.93
C TYR A 69 -4.10 6.07 -10.51
N ILE A 70 -3.85 6.74 -11.64
CA ILE A 70 -2.58 6.73 -12.37
C ILE A 70 -2.15 8.17 -12.59
N LEU A 71 -0.91 8.49 -12.22
CA LEU A 71 -0.24 9.75 -12.53
C LEU A 71 1.00 9.48 -13.37
N ASN A 72 1.07 10.07 -14.56
CA ASN A 72 2.31 10.16 -15.31
C ASN A 72 3.10 11.40 -14.87
N MET A 73 4.24 11.18 -14.22
CA MET A 73 5.07 12.25 -13.65
C MET A 73 5.74 13.11 -14.72
N ASN A 74 6.05 12.52 -15.88
CA ASN A 74 6.72 13.22 -16.99
C ASN A 74 5.74 14.14 -17.72
N LEU A 75 4.54 13.65 -18.01
CA LEU A 75 3.50 14.37 -18.75
C LEU A 75 2.64 15.26 -17.85
N LYS A 76 2.72 15.10 -16.52
CA LYS A 76 1.87 15.75 -15.52
C LYS A 76 0.38 15.57 -15.82
N LYS A 77 0.01 14.34 -16.21
CA LYS A 77 -1.37 13.94 -16.52
C LYS A 77 -1.78 12.78 -15.64
N ASP A 78 -2.98 12.85 -15.11
CA ASP A 78 -3.57 11.85 -14.23
C ASP A 78 -4.94 11.36 -14.73
N THR A 79 -5.34 10.19 -14.24
CA THR A 79 -6.65 9.60 -14.52
C THR A 79 -7.06 8.64 -13.41
N ILE A 80 -8.37 8.36 -13.30
CA ILE A 80 -8.91 7.25 -12.53
C ILE A 80 -9.65 6.31 -13.47
N VAL A 81 -9.41 5.02 -13.30
CA VAL A 81 -10.17 3.96 -13.98
C VAL A 81 -10.77 2.97 -12.98
N PRO A 82 -11.96 2.41 -13.23
CA PRO A 82 -12.51 1.34 -12.40
C PRO A 82 -11.66 0.06 -12.54
N VAL A 83 -11.48 -0.68 -11.44
CA VAL A 83 -10.74 -1.97 -11.47
C VAL A 83 -11.65 -3.19 -11.55
N ARG A 84 -12.96 -3.01 -11.32
CA ARG A 84 -13.96 -4.06 -11.44
C ARG A 84 -15.08 -3.62 -12.37
N PHE A 85 -15.72 -4.58 -13.03
CA PHE A 85 -16.89 -4.31 -13.86
C PHE A 85 -18.04 -3.68 -13.07
N ASN A 86 -18.17 -4.03 -11.80
CA ASN A 86 -19.21 -3.55 -10.89
C ASN A 86 -18.74 -2.39 -9.98
N SER A 87 -17.61 -1.74 -10.29
CA SER A 87 -17.21 -0.54 -9.57
C SER A 87 -18.30 0.54 -9.71
N PRO A 88 -18.56 1.34 -8.66
CA PRO A 88 -19.58 2.38 -8.73
C PRO A 88 -19.31 3.34 -9.89
N ALA A 89 -20.35 3.64 -10.68
CA ALA A 89 -20.26 4.73 -11.64
C ALA A 89 -20.07 6.05 -10.87
N LEU A 90 -19.10 6.87 -11.30
CA LEU A 90 -18.85 8.16 -10.68
C LEU A 90 -19.60 9.26 -11.43
N SER A 91 -20.27 10.13 -10.69
CA SER A 91 -20.69 11.41 -11.27
C SER A 91 -19.44 12.24 -11.62
N PRO A 92 -19.54 13.24 -12.51
CA PRO A 92 -18.41 14.13 -12.80
C PRO A 92 -17.82 14.80 -11.55
N ALA A 93 -18.67 15.15 -10.57
CA ALA A 93 -18.22 15.76 -9.31
C ALA A 93 -17.45 14.74 -8.44
N ASP A 94 -18.00 13.53 -8.26
CA ASP A 94 -17.34 12.48 -7.48
C ASP A 94 -16.02 12.03 -8.12
N TYR A 95 -15.96 12.03 -9.45
CA TYR A 95 -14.74 11.72 -10.19
C TYR A 95 -13.63 12.71 -9.85
N GLU A 96 -13.88 14.02 -9.91
CA GLU A 96 -12.88 15.04 -9.61
C GLU A 96 -12.49 15.07 -8.12
N GLU A 97 -13.44 14.84 -7.21
CA GLU A 97 -13.16 14.72 -5.78
C GLU A 97 -12.24 13.53 -5.51
N LYS A 98 -12.58 12.34 -6.03
CA LYS A 98 -11.77 11.13 -5.86
C LYS A 98 -10.41 11.28 -6.53
N LYS A 99 -10.32 11.88 -7.72
CA LYS A 99 -9.07 12.14 -8.43
C LYS A 99 -8.15 12.99 -7.58
N THR A 100 -8.66 14.06 -7.01
CA THR A 100 -7.91 14.93 -6.08
C THR A 100 -7.42 14.15 -4.87
N ALA A 101 -8.31 13.41 -4.20
CA ALA A 101 -7.95 12.63 -3.01
C ALA A 101 -6.90 11.56 -3.29
N TYR A 102 -7.04 10.81 -4.40
CA TYR A 102 -6.09 9.76 -4.78
C TYR A 102 -4.77 10.33 -5.30
N ALA A 103 -4.77 11.50 -5.94
CA ALA A 103 -3.56 12.23 -6.27
C ALA A 103 -2.76 12.57 -5.02
N THR A 104 -3.40 13.16 -4.00
CA THR A 104 -2.75 13.48 -2.72
C THR A 104 -2.16 12.24 -2.05
N GLN A 105 -2.93 11.14 -1.96
CA GLN A 105 -2.46 9.90 -1.35
C GLN A 105 -1.31 9.26 -2.11
N THR A 106 -1.38 9.21 -3.45
CA THR A 106 -0.34 8.65 -4.31
C THR A 106 0.96 9.43 -4.18
N ILE A 107 0.90 10.76 -4.18
CA ILE A 107 2.08 11.61 -4.01
C ILE A 107 2.66 11.43 -2.59
N ALA A 108 1.82 11.41 -1.55
CA ALA A 108 2.29 11.19 -0.18
C ALA A 108 3.02 9.85 -0.03
N LEU A 109 2.49 8.77 -0.61
CA LEU A 109 3.12 7.45 -0.63
C LEU A 109 4.45 7.47 -1.39
N TYR A 110 4.49 8.10 -2.55
CA TYR A 110 5.71 8.24 -3.36
C TYR A 110 6.82 8.99 -2.59
N GLU A 111 6.49 10.15 -2.02
CA GLU A 111 7.43 10.97 -1.25
C GLU A 111 7.94 10.23 -0.02
N THR A 112 7.04 9.53 0.68
CA THR A 112 7.40 8.70 1.85
C THR A 112 8.33 7.56 1.44
N ALA A 113 8.04 6.85 0.35
CA ALA A 113 8.89 5.79 -0.16
C ALA A 113 10.29 6.32 -0.52
N ARG A 114 10.37 7.49 -1.20
CA ARG A 114 11.64 8.12 -1.53
C ARG A 114 12.42 8.53 -0.28
N TRP A 115 11.74 9.11 0.71
CA TRP A 115 12.38 9.50 1.96
C TRP A 115 12.91 8.28 2.71
N MET A 116 12.12 7.20 2.81
CA MET A 116 12.52 5.98 3.48
C MET A 116 13.74 5.33 2.83
N LEU A 117 13.87 5.37 1.50
CA LEU A 117 15.05 4.84 0.81
C LEU A 117 16.37 5.45 1.33
N LEU A 118 16.35 6.73 1.72
CA LEU A 118 17.53 7.47 2.17
C LEU A 118 17.68 7.51 3.69
N ASN A 119 16.58 7.35 4.44
CA ASN A 119 16.55 7.62 5.88
C ASN A 119 16.21 6.40 6.75
N ASN A 120 15.75 5.31 6.14
CA ASN A 120 15.37 4.10 6.88
C ASN A 120 16.59 3.19 7.12
N GLN A 121 17.46 3.60 8.04
CA GLN A 121 18.66 2.83 8.40
C GLN A 121 18.26 1.49 9.03
N LYS A 122 18.70 0.39 8.43
CA LYS A 122 18.55 -0.94 9.03
C LYS A 122 19.44 -1.01 10.27
N GLN A 123 18.85 -1.31 11.43
CA GLN A 123 19.66 -1.58 12.63
C GLN A 123 20.61 -2.74 12.31
N LYS A 124 21.91 -2.53 12.54
CA LYS A 124 22.88 -3.64 12.49
C LYS A 124 22.51 -4.57 13.63
N VAL A 125 22.04 -5.77 13.31
CA VAL A 125 21.98 -6.86 14.29
C VAL A 125 23.42 -7.17 14.67
N SER A 126 23.85 -6.71 15.84
CA SER A 126 25.16 -7.09 16.38
C SER A 126 25.09 -8.58 16.71
N GLY A 127 25.71 -9.40 15.87
CA GLY A 127 25.83 -10.83 16.11
C GLY A 127 26.56 -11.06 17.44
N ARG A 128 25.83 -11.45 18.48
CA ARG A 128 26.37 -12.28 19.55
C ARG A 128 26.14 -13.72 19.15
N HIS A 129 27.06 -14.27 18.38
CA HIS A 129 27.34 -15.69 18.44
C HIS A 129 28.62 -15.84 19.25
N GLY A 130 28.48 -16.44 20.42
CA GLY A 130 29.59 -16.98 21.18
C GLY A 130 29.07 -17.59 22.48
N PRO A 131 29.78 -18.58 23.05
CA PRO A 131 30.72 -19.52 22.44
C PRO A 131 30.03 -20.74 21.82
#